data_AF-A0A2N9JKM2-F1
#
_entry.id   AF-A0A2N9JKM2-F1
#
_cell.length_a   1.000
_cell.length_b   1.000
_cell.length_c   1.000
_cell.angle_alpha   90.00
_cell.angle_beta   90.00
_cell.angle_gamma   90.00
#
_symmetry.space_group_name_H-M   'P 1'
#
loop_
_entity.id
_entity.type
_entity.pdbx_description
1 polymer ?
#
loop_
_entity_poly.entity_id
_entity_poly.type
_entity_poly.pdbx_seq_one_letter_code
_entity_poly.pdbx_strand_id
1 'polypeptide(L)'
;MFTSDIAIFLLGLIAAIFGGYFGAAIGGNFAFTLTGFMILFSWGIFAVGGSDIGFNYVAFGPVMGPHITFAAGVAGAAYAMHKGLIESGRDASSPLARLGRLDVLLVGAAFGAFGYLFNIGLSFIPWFGSHIDTVALTVFTSNVLARLIWGNGLLSPQNYNKDATSFMKKIAPNDTYFWLRYQEKPGQYLPLGFFAGGMAAAVSIMLAHYVQGGSAWAQTLPFAISAIIIGFLILGAEMPVQHHITIIGGLAAVKFMPVLAGAGFEWNATWTSATWMVAIGAVLIGCVFGMISAFLGEFQSQLFHQRGTTHVDPPAAAIWVSTLLVLTLSGN
;
A
#
# COMPACT_ATOMS: atom_id res chain seq x y z
N MET A 1 12.59 -13.78 -7.93
CA MET A 1 12.93 -13.96 -9.37
C MET A 1 14.04 -13.03 -9.83
N PHE A 2 14.04 -11.74 -9.48
CA PHE A 2 14.95 -10.76 -10.11
C PHE A 2 16.43 -10.88 -9.75
N THR A 3 16.77 -11.70 -8.75
CA THR A 3 18.14 -11.87 -8.25
C THR A 3 18.75 -13.21 -8.66
N SER A 4 18.05 -14.02 -9.46
CA SER A 4 18.54 -15.34 -9.88
C SER A 4 19.57 -15.27 -11.02
N ASP A 5 19.58 -14.18 -11.78
CA ASP A 5 20.47 -13.98 -12.93
C ASP A 5 20.66 -12.47 -13.17
N ILE A 6 21.87 -12.07 -13.57
CA ILE A 6 22.20 -10.65 -13.79
C ILE A 6 21.41 -10.03 -14.94
N ALA A 7 21.10 -10.78 -16.00
CA ALA A 7 20.30 -10.29 -17.12
C ALA A 7 18.84 -10.09 -16.68
N ILE A 8 18.29 -10.96 -15.85
CA ILE A 8 16.93 -10.79 -15.28
C ILE A 8 16.90 -9.58 -14.36
N PHE A 9 17.95 -9.39 -13.54
CA PHE A 9 18.09 -8.22 -12.69
C PHE A 9 18.08 -6.92 -13.51
N LEU A 10 18.92 -6.85 -14.55
CA LEU A 10 19.04 -5.68 -15.42
C LEU A 10 17.76 -5.43 -16.23
N LEU A 11 17.10 -6.48 -16.70
CA LEU A 11 15.79 -6.38 -17.35
C LEU A 11 14.76 -5.75 -16.42
N GLY A 12 14.67 -6.22 -15.17
CA GLY A 12 13.78 -5.65 -14.17
C GLY A 12 14.12 -4.20 -13.83
N LEU A 13 15.42 -3.84 -13.77
CA LEU A 13 15.84 -2.46 -13.54
C LEU A 13 15.43 -1.52 -14.68
N ILE A 14 15.61 -1.95 -15.94
CA ILE A 14 15.18 -1.16 -17.10
C ILE A 14 13.65 -1.01 -17.11
N ALA A 15 12.92 -2.10 -16.85
CA ALA A 15 11.47 -2.06 -16.72
C ALA A 15 11.02 -1.09 -15.62
N ALA A 16 11.72 -1.07 -14.48
CA ALA A 16 11.45 -0.15 -13.37
C ALA A 16 11.70 1.31 -13.71
N ILE A 17 12.74 1.61 -14.49
CA ILE A 17 13.01 2.97 -15.00
C ILE A 17 11.84 3.43 -15.89
N PHE A 18 11.39 2.58 -16.81
CA PHE A 18 10.26 2.90 -17.70
C PHE A 18 8.94 2.98 -16.94
N GLY A 19 8.70 2.09 -15.98
CA GLY A 19 7.55 2.13 -15.08
C GLY A 19 7.53 3.41 -14.25
N GLY A 20 8.67 3.85 -13.72
CA GLY A 20 8.78 5.10 -12.98
C GLY A 20 8.45 6.32 -13.84
N TYR A 21 8.98 6.38 -15.07
CA TYR A 21 8.62 7.43 -16.03
C TYR A 21 7.10 7.42 -16.32
N PHE A 22 6.54 6.25 -16.61
CA PHE A 22 5.13 6.06 -16.91
C PHE A 22 4.25 6.50 -15.73
N GLY A 23 4.59 6.08 -14.50
CA GLY A 23 3.87 6.46 -13.28
C GLY A 23 3.87 7.97 -13.04
N ALA A 24 5.01 8.65 -13.27
CA ALA A 24 5.04 10.11 -13.23
C ALA A 24 4.19 10.75 -14.34
N ALA A 25 4.20 10.19 -15.55
CA ALA A 25 3.43 10.73 -16.66
C ALA A 25 1.92 10.75 -16.37
N ILE A 26 1.39 9.67 -15.80
CA ILE A 26 -0.06 9.51 -15.56
C ILE A 26 -0.51 9.98 -14.17
N GLY A 27 0.41 10.21 -13.23
CA GLY A 27 0.10 10.57 -11.85
C GLY A 27 0.04 9.36 -10.93
N GLY A 28 0.50 9.53 -9.69
CA GLY A 28 0.68 8.43 -8.74
C GLY A 28 -0.61 7.66 -8.45
N ASN A 29 -1.68 8.34 -8.05
CA ASN A 29 -2.95 7.69 -7.71
C ASN A 29 -3.60 6.98 -8.91
N PHE A 30 -3.49 7.53 -10.12
CA PHE A 30 -3.93 6.83 -11.33
C PHE A 30 -3.12 5.56 -11.56
N ALA A 31 -1.80 5.62 -11.39
CA ALA A 31 -0.95 4.44 -11.48
C ALA A 31 -1.32 3.38 -10.42
N PHE A 32 -1.63 3.79 -9.20
CA PHE A 32 -2.09 2.90 -8.13
C PHE A 32 -3.43 2.24 -8.44
N THR A 33 -4.38 2.96 -9.05
CA THR A 33 -5.62 2.40 -9.56
C THR A 33 -5.36 1.32 -10.62
N LEU A 34 -4.40 1.55 -11.53
CA LEU A 34 -4.00 0.54 -12.51
C LEU A 34 -3.34 -0.69 -11.87
N THR A 35 -2.58 -0.53 -10.78
CA THR A 35 -2.09 -1.67 -9.98
C THR A 35 -3.26 -2.56 -9.54
N GLY A 36 -4.38 -1.98 -9.09
CA GLY A 36 -5.59 -2.74 -8.75
C GLY A 36 -6.10 -3.59 -9.90
N PHE A 37 -6.22 -3.03 -11.11
CA PHE A 37 -6.61 -3.80 -12.30
C PHE A 37 -5.61 -4.91 -12.64
N MET A 38 -4.31 -4.66 -12.49
CA MET A 38 -3.28 -5.68 -12.73
C MET A 38 -3.35 -6.82 -11.73
N ILE A 39 -3.69 -6.56 -10.47
CA ILE A 39 -3.91 -7.61 -9.48
C ILE A 39 -5.13 -8.47 -9.84
N LEU A 40 -6.25 -7.86 -10.27
CA LEU A 40 -7.42 -8.62 -10.73
C LEU A 40 -7.07 -9.52 -11.93
N PHE A 41 -6.31 -8.98 -12.88
CA PHE A 41 -5.80 -9.75 -14.02
C PHE A 41 -4.87 -10.88 -13.58
N SER A 42 -4.02 -10.63 -12.58
CA SER A 42 -3.09 -11.62 -12.01
C SER A 42 -3.82 -12.79 -11.35
N TRP A 43 -4.93 -12.52 -10.66
CA TRP A 43 -5.81 -13.57 -10.15
C TRP A 43 -6.39 -14.43 -11.26
N GLY A 44 -6.75 -13.83 -12.41
CA GLY A 44 -7.20 -14.59 -13.59
C GLY A 44 -6.12 -15.53 -14.12
N ILE A 45 -4.88 -15.04 -14.26
CA ILE A 45 -3.71 -15.87 -14.66
C ILE A 45 -3.50 -17.01 -13.66
N PHE A 46 -3.50 -16.70 -12.37
CA PHE A 46 -3.20 -17.66 -11.32
C PHE A 46 -4.28 -18.72 -11.17
N ALA A 47 -5.56 -18.34 -11.17
CA ALA A 47 -6.67 -19.28 -11.01
C ALA A 47 -6.81 -20.25 -12.19
N VAL A 48 -6.44 -19.83 -13.41
CA VAL A 48 -6.55 -20.66 -14.62
C VAL A 48 -5.27 -21.46 -14.88
N GLY A 49 -4.11 -20.84 -14.70
CA GLY A 49 -2.82 -21.42 -15.12
C GLY A 49 -1.85 -21.78 -13.99
N GLY A 50 -2.18 -21.45 -12.73
CA GLY A 50 -1.32 -21.69 -11.56
C GLY A 50 -0.06 -20.81 -11.52
N SER A 51 0.15 -19.93 -12.50
CA SER A 51 1.32 -19.05 -12.57
C SER A 51 1.11 -17.77 -11.76
N ASP A 52 2.08 -17.44 -10.91
CA ASP A 52 2.08 -16.20 -10.11
C ASP A 52 2.77 -15.02 -10.82
N ILE A 53 3.13 -15.16 -12.10
CA ILE A 53 3.87 -14.14 -12.86
C ILE A 53 3.13 -12.80 -12.91
N GLY A 54 1.79 -12.83 -12.96
CA GLY A 54 0.99 -11.61 -12.90
C GLY A 54 1.27 -10.81 -11.62
N PHE A 55 1.32 -11.49 -10.47
CA PHE A 55 1.60 -10.83 -9.20
C PHE A 55 3.06 -10.37 -9.13
N ASN A 56 4.01 -11.28 -9.38
CA ASN A 56 5.43 -11.05 -9.14
C ASN A 56 6.09 -10.11 -10.15
N TYR A 57 5.69 -10.17 -11.42
CA TYR A 57 6.33 -9.39 -12.48
C TYR A 57 5.54 -8.13 -12.84
N VAL A 58 4.20 -8.21 -12.85
CA VAL A 58 3.36 -7.11 -13.32
C VAL A 58 2.88 -6.27 -12.14
N ALA A 59 2.01 -6.81 -11.29
CA ALA A 59 1.28 -6.05 -10.28
C ALA A 59 2.14 -5.54 -9.12
N PHE A 60 3.06 -6.37 -8.61
CA PHE A 60 4.01 -6.02 -7.55
C PHE A 60 5.46 -6.08 -8.02
N GLY A 61 5.67 -6.16 -9.33
CA GLY A 61 7.00 -6.21 -9.95
C GLY A 61 7.46 -4.86 -10.49
N PRO A 62 8.48 -4.85 -11.36
CA PRO A 62 9.14 -3.65 -11.86
C PRO A 62 8.27 -2.80 -12.80
N VAL A 63 7.05 -3.24 -13.15
CA VAL A 63 6.20 -2.52 -14.11
C VAL A 63 5.13 -1.71 -13.41
N MET A 64 4.21 -2.35 -12.68
CA MET A 64 3.04 -1.70 -12.06
C MET A 64 3.06 -1.73 -10.54
N GLY A 65 4.17 -2.18 -9.95
CA GLY A 65 4.38 -2.14 -8.50
C GLY A 65 4.21 -0.71 -7.97
N PRO A 66 3.48 -0.50 -6.85
CA PRO A 66 3.31 0.83 -6.26
C PRO A 66 4.65 1.50 -5.91
N HIS A 67 5.65 0.70 -5.53
CA HIS A 67 7.00 1.16 -5.25
C HIS A 67 7.76 1.65 -6.50
N ILE A 68 7.24 1.37 -7.70
CA ILE A 68 7.78 1.83 -8.98
C ILE A 68 6.95 3.00 -9.49
N THR A 69 5.67 2.79 -9.79
CA THR A 69 4.86 3.74 -10.56
C THR A 69 4.22 4.81 -9.67
N PHE A 70 3.53 4.41 -8.60
CA PHE A 70 2.92 5.34 -7.65
C PHE A 70 3.98 6.21 -6.96
N ALA A 71 5.02 5.58 -6.42
CA ALA A 71 6.12 6.26 -5.73
C ALA A 71 6.87 7.24 -6.64
N ALA A 72 7.08 6.88 -7.92
CA ALA A 72 7.64 7.78 -8.92
C ALA A 72 6.74 8.98 -9.22
N GLY A 73 5.42 8.78 -9.31
CA GLY A 73 4.47 9.88 -9.48
C GLY A 73 4.50 10.87 -8.32
N VAL A 74 4.59 10.37 -7.08
CA VAL A 74 4.75 11.20 -5.89
C VAL A 74 6.07 11.98 -5.91
N ALA A 75 7.18 11.33 -6.27
CA ALA A 75 8.48 11.99 -6.36
C ALA A 75 8.51 13.07 -7.47
N GLY A 76 7.90 12.78 -8.62
CA GLY A 76 7.73 13.75 -9.70
C GLY A 76 6.93 14.97 -9.26
N ALA A 77 5.83 14.79 -8.52
CA ALA A 77 5.02 15.89 -7.99
C ALA A 77 5.82 16.73 -6.97
N ALA A 78 6.59 16.08 -6.09
CA ALA A 78 7.48 16.78 -5.16
C ALA A 78 8.52 17.66 -5.89
N TYR A 79 9.17 17.12 -6.92
CA TYR A 79 10.13 17.86 -7.73
C TYR A 79 9.46 19.00 -8.54
N ALA A 80 8.29 18.75 -9.12
CA ALA A 80 7.53 19.75 -9.87
C ALA A 80 7.15 20.94 -8.97
N MET A 81 6.72 20.67 -7.73
CA MET A 81 6.44 21.71 -6.74
C MET A 81 7.70 22.49 -6.37
N HIS A 82 8.83 21.81 -6.14
CA HIS A 82 10.11 22.48 -5.89
C HIS A 82 10.55 23.39 -7.04
N LYS A 83 10.17 23.08 -8.29
CA LYS A 83 10.41 23.92 -9.47
C LYS A 83 9.36 25.01 -9.69
N GLY A 84 8.37 25.14 -8.79
CA GLY A 84 7.27 26.11 -8.92
C GLY A 84 6.32 25.80 -10.09
N LEU A 85 6.25 24.55 -10.55
CA LEU A 85 5.41 24.12 -11.66
C LEU A 85 4.00 23.70 -11.24
N ILE A 86 3.84 23.32 -9.96
CA ILE A 86 2.55 23.01 -9.34
C ILE A 86 2.53 23.60 -7.93
N GLU A 87 1.33 23.86 -7.41
CA GLU A 87 1.15 24.51 -6.11
C GLU A 87 1.51 23.61 -4.91
N SER A 88 1.24 22.30 -5.02
CA SER A 88 1.46 21.37 -3.92
C SER A 88 2.02 20.04 -4.40
N GLY A 89 3.15 19.61 -3.83
CA GLY A 89 3.69 18.27 -4.05
C GLY A 89 2.93 17.18 -3.30
N ARG A 90 1.86 17.53 -2.56
CA ARG A 90 0.86 16.58 -2.05
C ARG A 90 -0.09 16.09 -3.13
N ASP A 91 -0.14 16.76 -4.29
CA ASP A 91 -0.94 16.30 -5.43
C ASP A 91 -0.32 15.04 -6.05
N ALA A 92 -0.69 13.90 -5.49
CA ALA A 92 -0.31 12.58 -6.00
C ALA A 92 -1.17 12.14 -7.19
N SER A 93 -2.16 12.92 -7.63
CA SER A 93 -3.15 12.50 -8.63
C SER A 93 -2.87 13.07 -10.02
N SER A 94 -2.47 14.33 -10.13
CA SER A 94 -2.35 14.99 -11.43
C SER A 94 -1.36 14.29 -12.38
N PRO A 95 -1.74 14.04 -13.64
CA PRO A 95 -0.80 13.58 -14.66
C PRO A 95 0.29 14.63 -14.91
N LEU A 96 1.56 14.30 -14.64
CA LEU A 96 2.66 15.27 -14.75
C LEU A 96 3.11 15.47 -16.20
N ALA A 97 2.75 14.57 -17.11
CA ALA A 97 2.98 14.75 -18.55
C ALA A 97 2.37 16.06 -19.08
N ARG A 98 1.27 16.55 -18.46
CA ARG A 98 0.61 17.81 -18.82
C ARG A 98 1.52 19.03 -18.69
N LEU A 99 2.59 18.94 -17.89
CA LEU A 99 3.54 20.02 -17.70
C LEU A 99 4.45 20.22 -18.92
N GLY A 100 4.57 19.22 -19.81
CA GLY A 100 5.50 19.26 -20.95
C GLY A 100 6.97 19.26 -20.51
N ARG A 101 7.27 18.69 -19.34
CA ARG A 101 8.58 18.78 -18.67
C ARG A 101 9.24 17.43 -18.54
N LEU A 102 10.21 17.16 -19.43
CA LEU A 102 10.95 15.90 -19.44
C LEU A 102 11.70 15.66 -18.13
N ASP A 103 12.26 16.71 -17.52
CA ASP A 103 12.98 16.60 -16.26
C ASP A 103 12.10 16.06 -15.12
N VAL A 104 10.82 16.43 -15.06
CA VAL A 104 9.86 15.90 -14.07
C VAL A 104 9.63 14.39 -14.28
N LEU A 105 9.51 13.95 -15.53
CA LEU A 105 9.29 12.54 -15.86
C LEU A 105 10.55 11.69 -15.64
N LEU A 106 11.74 12.26 -15.87
CA LEU A 106 13.02 11.62 -15.57
C LEU A 106 13.27 11.47 -14.06
N VAL A 107 12.77 12.38 -13.22
CA VAL A 107 12.73 12.16 -11.77
C VAL A 107 11.90 10.93 -11.44
N GLY A 108 10.73 10.78 -12.07
CA GLY A 108 9.92 9.56 -11.95
C GLY A 108 10.71 8.30 -12.31
N ALA A 109 11.42 8.33 -13.45
CA ALA A 109 12.26 7.21 -13.89
C ALA A 109 13.35 6.84 -12.87
N ALA A 110 14.02 7.84 -12.31
CA ALA A 110 15.03 7.65 -11.26
C ALA A 110 14.44 7.04 -9.99
N PHE A 111 13.25 7.48 -9.58
CA PHE A 111 12.55 6.93 -8.42
C PHE A 111 11.98 5.53 -8.66
N GLY A 112 11.63 5.18 -9.90
CA GLY A 112 11.34 3.79 -10.29
C GLY A 112 12.55 2.88 -10.11
N ALA A 113 13.74 3.31 -10.56
CA ALA A 113 14.99 2.59 -10.33
C ALA A 113 15.30 2.43 -8.83
N PHE A 114 15.18 3.53 -8.06
CA PHE A 114 15.34 3.49 -6.60
C PHE A 114 14.39 2.48 -5.97
N GLY A 115 13.10 2.51 -6.33
CA GLY A 115 12.10 1.61 -5.80
C GLY A 115 12.46 0.15 -6.02
N TYR A 116 12.88 -0.21 -7.24
CA TYR A 116 13.29 -1.58 -7.55
C TYR A 116 14.51 -2.03 -6.73
N LEU A 117 15.57 -1.21 -6.68
CA LEU A 117 16.79 -1.55 -5.97
C LEU A 117 16.57 -1.62 -4.45
N PHE A 118 15.82 -0.68 -3.89
CA PHE A 118 15.54 -0.63 -2.47
C PHE A 118 14.64 -1.79 -2.04
N ASN A 119 13.60 -2.12 -2.82
CA ASN A 119 12.73 -3.25 -2.53
C ASN A 119 13.49 -4.59 -2.51
N ILE A 120 14.36 -4.81 -3.50
CA ILE A 120 15.27 -5.96 -3.53
C ILE A 120 16.21 -5.95 -2.33
N GLY A 121 16.79 -4.79 -1.99
CA GLY A 121 17.67 -4.65 -0.83
C GLY A 121 17.00 -5.04 0.49
N LEU A 122 15.74 -4.63 0.70
CA LEU A 122 14.95 -5.02 1.88
C LEU A 122 14.75 -6.53 1.96
N SER A 123 14.54 -7.20 0.82
CA SER A 123 14.34 -8.66 0.78
C SER A 123 15.56 -9.46 1.27
N PHE A 124 16.75 -8.85 1.26
CA PHE A 124 17.99 -9.47 1.74
C PHE A 124 18.25 -9.28 3.25
N ILE A 125 17.44 -8.48 3.96
CA ILE A 125 17.61 -8.28 5.40
C ILE A 125 17.00 -9.48 6.14
N PRO A 126 17.80 -10.34 6.80
CA PRO A 126 17.29 -11.55 7.44
C PRO A 126 16.24 -11.22 8.49
N TRP A 127 15.21 -12.06 8.59
CA TRP A 127 14.01 -11.88 9.41
C TRP A 127 13.19 -10.65 8.99
N PHE A 128 13.75 -9.44 9.02
CA PHE A 128 13.01 -8.21 8.74
C PHE A 128 12.36 -8.22 7.35
N GLY A 129 13.11 -8.55 6.29
CA GLY A 129 12.63 -8.57 4.92
C GLY A 129 11.48 -9.56 4.65
N SER A 130 11.38 -10.64 5.46
CA SER A 130 10.28 -11.60 5.38
C SER A 130 9.11 -11.29 6.31
N HIS A 131 9.29 -10.35 7.25
CA HIS A 131 8.30 -9.97 8.26
C HIS A 131 7.67 -8.60 7.97
N ILE A 132 7.95 -7.97 6.84
CA ILE A 132 7.35 -6.70 6.43
C ILE A 132 6.73 -6.80 5.04
N ASP A 133 5.86 -5.84 4.72
CA ASP A 133 5.54 -5.56 3.32
C ASP A 133 6.66 -4.67 2.75
N THR A 134 7.57 -5.30 1.99
CA THR A 134 8.72 -4.59 1.39
C THR A 134 8.28 -3.55 0.37
N VAL A 135 7.16 -3.76 -0.32
CA VAL A 135 6.61 -2.82 -1.31
C VAL A 135 6.12 -1.56 -0.60
N ALA A 136 5.31 -1.71 0.43
CA ALA A 136 4.78 -0.60 1.22
C ALA A 136 5.89 0.18 1.93
N LEU A 137 6.90 -0.51 2.51
CA LEU A 137 8.04 0.19 3.11
C LEU A 137 8.84 0.95 2.04
N THR A 138 9.01 0.38 0.85
CA THR A 138 9.71 1.07 -0.26
C THR A 138 8.96 2.33 -0.70
N VAL A 139 7.63 2.27 -0.83
CA VAL A 139 6.79 3.45 -1.13
C VAL A 139 6.97 4.52 -0.06
N PHE A 140 6.87 4.14 1.22
CA PHE A 140 7.03 5.07 2.33
C PHE A 140 8.42 5.73 2.32
N THR A 141 9.49 4.95 2.19
CA THR A 141 10.86 5.45 2.15
C THR A 141 11.11 6.32 0.93
N SER A 142 10.59 5.95 -0.24
CA SER A 142 10.64 6.77 -1.46
C SER A 142 10.00 8.15 -1.25
N ASN A 143 8.81 8.20 -0.65
CA ASN A 143 8.11 9.44 -0.40
C ASN A 143 8.83 10.32 0.64
N VAL A 144 9.39 9.69 1.68
CA VAL A 144 10.24 10.37 2.68
C VAL A 144 11.48 10.94 2.01
N LEU A 145 12.16 10.18 1.14
CA LEU A 145 13.33 10.64 0.41
C LEU A 145 12.98 11.84 -0.48
N ALA A 146 11.90 11.76 -1.26
CA ALA A 146 11.42 12.89 -2.07
C ALA A 146 11.13 14.13 -1.22
N ARG A 147 10.54 13.96 -0.03
CA ARG A 147 10.31 15.05 0.93
C ARG A 147 11.61 15.64 1.48
N LEU A 148 12.60 14.82 1.79
CA LEU A 148 13.87 15.29 2.32
C LEU A 148 14.67 16.08 1.26
N ILE A 149 14.53 15.73 -0.02
CA ILE A 149 15.21 16.41 -1.12
C ILE A 149 14.49 17.70 -1.51
N TRP A 150 13.15 17.68 -1.61
CA TRP A 150 12.37 18.77 -2.23
C TRP A 150 11.30 19.42 -1.34
N GLY A 151 11.06 18.87 -0.15
CA GLY A 151 10.06 19.37 0.79
C GLY A 151 10.63 20.20 1.92
N ASN A 152 9.87 20.31 3.01
CA ASN A 152 10.13 21.16 4.18
C ASN A 152 10.62 20.37 5.40
N GLY A 153 11.32 19.25 5.18
CA GLY A 153 11.73 18.30 6.22
C GLY A 153 10.68 17.21 6.49
N LEU A 154 11.06 16.16 7.24
CA LEU A 154 10.21 14.97 7.45
C LEU A 154 8.89 15.32 8.18
N LEU A 155 8.99 16.07 9.27
CA LEU A 155 7.87 16.60 10.05
C LEU A 155 7.76 18.10 9.82
N SER A 156 6.60 18.68 10.14
CA SER A 156 6.39 20.13 10.08
C SER A 156 5.81 20.68 11.39
N PRO A 157 6.58 20.69 12.50
CA PRO A 157 6.11 21.15 13.81
C PRO A 157 5.61 22.59 13.83
N GLN A 158 6.11 23.44 12.92
CA GLN A 158 5.63 24.80 12.72
C GLN A 158 4.14 24.89 12.34
N ASN A 159 3.57 23.79 11.83
CA ASN A 159 2.17 23.67 11.42
C ASN A 159 1.31 22.93 12.46
N TYR A 160 1.83 22.66 13.67
CA TYR A 160 1.06 22.02 14.74
C TYR A 160 0.02 22.97 15.33
N ASN A 161 -1.06 22.39 15.87
CA ASN A 161 -2.09 23.16 16.56
C ASN A 161 -1.46 23.89 17.76
N LYS A 162 -1.60 25.22 17.76
CA LYS A 162 -1.14 26.08 18.86
C LYS A 162 -1.90 25.73 20.13
N ASP A 163 -1.24 25.91 21.29
CA ASP A 163 -1.81 25.72 22.63
C ASP A 163 -2.30 24.29 22.96
N ALA A 164 -2.01 23.30 22.11
CA ALA A 164 -2.36 21.91 22.36
C ALA A 164 -1.54 21.31 23.50
N THR A 165 -2.24 20.74 24.50
CA THR A 165 -1.66 20.19 25.73
C THR A 165 -1.11 18.77 25.61
N SER A 166 -1.34 18.08 24.48
CA SER A 166 -0.82 16.74 24.22
C SER A 166 -0.37 16.58 22.77
N PHE A 167 0.50 15.61 22.50
CA PHE A 167 1.01 15.34 21.15
C PHE A 167 -0.10 15.03 20.15
N MET A 168 -1.05 14.15 20.51
CA MET A 168 -2.20 13.83 19.64
C MET A 168 -3.04 15.07 19.31
N LYS A 169 -3.20 16.00 20.25
CA LYS A 169 -3.88 17.28 19.98
C LYS A 169 -3.06 18.22 19.09
N LYS A 170 -1.72 18.19 19.17
CA LYS A 170 -0.83 18.99 18.31
C LYS A 170 -0.96 18.59 16.83
N ILE A 171 -1.13 17.30 16.57
CA ILE A 171 -1.22 16.74 15.20
C ILE A 171 -2.66 16.47 14.75
N ALA A 172 -3.67 16.66 15.60
CA ALA A 172 -5.06 16.44 15.25
C ALA A 172 -5.48 17.28 14.02
N PRO A 173 -6.33 16.75 13.11
CA PRO A 173 -6.82 17.49 11.96
C PRO A 173 -7.51 18.80 12.37
N ASN A 174 -7.43 19.82 11.51
CA ASN A 174 -8.10 21.11 11.68
C ASN A 174 -8.60 21.63 10.32
N ASP A 175 -9.19 22.82 10.27
CA ASP A 175 -9.79 23.40 9.05
C ASP A 175 -8.81 23.53 7.86
N THR A 176 -7.51 23.68 8.15
CA THR A 176 -6.44 23.82 7.16
C THR A 176 -5.71 22.50 6.86
N TYR A 177 -5.42 21.72 7.90
CA TYR A 177 -4.62 20.51 7.82
C TYR A 177 -5.49 19.30 8.12
N PHE A 178 -5.91 18.63 7.06
CA PHE A 178 -6.69 17.41 7.09
C PHE A 178 -6.36 16.57 5.85
N TRP A 179 -6.74 15.30 5.88
CA TRP A 179 -6.59 14.41 4.72
C TRP A 179 -7.94 14.11 4.07
N LEU A 180 -8.85 13.45 4.79
CA LEU A 180 -10.18 13.09 4.30
C LEU A 180 -11.23 13.43 5.37
N ARG A 181 -12.05 14.46 5.15
CA ARG A 181 -13.04 14.92 6.16
C ARG A 181 -14.06 13.86 6.57
N TYR A 182 -14.39 12.98 5.64
CA TYR A 182 -15.31 11.87 5.85
C TYR A 182 -14.62 10.62 6.43
N GLN A 183 -13.31 10.65 6.70
CA GLN A 183 -12.52 9.52 7.21
C GLN A 183 -11.43 9.92 8.23
N GLU A 184 -11.55 11.06 8.93
CA GLU A 184 -10.51 11.55 9.85
C GLU A 184 -10.84 11.28 11.34
N LYS A 185 -12.10 11.01 11.68
CA LYS A 185 -12.55 10.83 13.07
C LYS A 185 -12.58 9.36 13.47
N PRO A 186 -12.31 9.00 14.74
CA PRO A 186 -12.39 7.63 15.21
C PRO A 186 -13.74 6.94 14.90
N GLY A 187 -14.85 7.67 15.02
CA GLY A 187 -16.18 7.16 14.66
C GLY A 187 -16.41 6.93 13.17
N GLN A 188 -15.51 7.39 12.29
CA GLN A 188 -15.55 7.15 10.85
C GLN A 188 -14.59 6.01 10.48
N TYR A 189 -13.30 6.14 10.82
CA TYR A 189 -12.29 5.19 10.35
C TYR A 189 -12.29 3.86 11.12
N LEU A 190 -12.71 3.80 12.39
CA LEU A 190 -12.74 2.53 13.14
C LEU A 190 -13.86 1.60 12.64
N PRO A 191 -15.12 2.04 12.45
CA PRO A 191 -16.14 1.19 11.84
C PRO A 191 -15.76 0.76 10.41
N LEU A 192 -15.22 1.68 9.60
CA LEU A 192 -14.69 1.34 8.27
C LEU A 192 -13.61 0.26 8.37
N GLY A 193 -12.66 0.42 9.29
CA GLY A 193 -11.61 -0.55 9.61
C GLY A 193 -12.17 -1.94 9.93
N PHE A 194 -13.16 -2.00 10.81
CA PHE A 194 -13.80 -3.24 11.23
C PHE A 194 -14.51 -3.93 10.06
N PHE A 195 -15.41 -3.23 9.37
CA PHE A 195 -16.26 -3.83 8.34
C PHE A 195 -15.51 -4.10 7.03
N ALA A 196 -14.66 -3.19 6.57
CA ALA A 196 -13.86 -3.43 5.36
C ALA A 196 -12.76 -4.46 5.61
N GLY A 197 -12.15 -4.47 6.81
CA GLY A 197 -11.21 -5.51 7.23
C GLY A 197 -11.86 -6.88 7.30
N GLY A 198 -13.04 -6.99 7.91
CA GLY A 198 -13.82 -8.23 7.98
C GLY A 198 -14.28 -8.76 6.63
N MET A 199 -14.76 -7.89 5.74
CA MET A 199 -15.08 -8.25 4.36
C MET A 199 -13.84 -8.81 3.65
N ALA A 200 -12.71 -8.12 3.73
CA ALA A 200 -11.47 -8.54 3.08
C ALA A 200 -10.95 -9.86 3.66
N ALA A 201 -11.05 -10.05 4.97
CA ALA A 201 -10.74 -11.28 5.67
C ALA A 201 -11.60 -12.46 5.17
N ALA A 202 -12.91 -12.28 5.10
CA ALA A 202 -13.83 -13.31 4.62
C ALA A 202 -13.53 -13.72 3.17
N VAL A 203 -13.31 -12.74 2.28
CA VAL A 203 -12.90 -13.01 0.89
C VAL A 203 -11.57 -13.75 0.85
N SER A 204 -10.60 -13.35 1.66
CA SER A 204 -9.26 -13.94 1.66
C SER A 204 -9.27 -15.39 2.15
N ILE A 205 -10.05 -15.71 3.19
CA ILE A 205 -10.24 -17.10 3.65
C ILE A 205 -10.80 -17.97 2.52
N MET A 206 -11.80 -17.47 1.79
CA MET A 206 -12.42 -18.23 0.71
C MET A 206 -11.46 -18.46 -0.47
N LEU A 207 -10.69 -17.44 -0.85
CA LEU A 207 -9.66 -17.58 -1.89
C LEU A 207 -8.57 -18.56 -1.46
N ALA A 208 -8.11 -18.47 -0.22
CA ALA A 208 -7.10 -19.36 0.32
C ALA A 208 -7.58 -20.82 0.38
N HIS A 209 -8.86 -21.06 0.69
CA HIS A 209 -9.46 -22.38 0.77
C HIS A 209 -9.76 -23.01 -0.61
N TYR A 210 -10.35 -22.24 -1.54
CA TYR A 210 -10.84 -22.79 -2.82
C TYR A 210 -9.85 -22.70 -3.97
N VAL A 211 -8.84 -21.81 -3.91
CA VAL A 211 -7.82 -21.71 -4.95
C VAL A 211 -6.54 -22.39 -4.46
N GLN A 212 -6.05 -23.37 -5.21
CA GLN A 212 -4.80 -24.07 -4.89
C GLN A 212 -3.64 -23.05 -4.81
N GLY A 213 -2.95 -23.00 -3.68
CA GLY A 213 -1.88 -22.01 -3.43
C GLY A 213 -2.38 -20.56 -3.26
N GLY A 214 -3.70 -20.33 -3.26
CA GLY A 214 -4.30 -19.01 -3.14
C GLY A 214 -3.99 -18.29 -1.83
N SER A 215 -3.65 -19.03 -0.77
CA SER A 215 -3.27 -18.46 0.52
C SER A 215 -2.03 -17.54 0.47
N ALA A 216 -1.17 -17.68 -0.55
CA ALA A 216 -0.04 -16.78 -0.74
C ALA A 216 -0.46 -15.37 -1.19
N TRP A 217 -1.60 -15.25 -1.87
CA TRP A 217 -2.03 -14.03 -2.55
C TRP A 217 -3.39 -13.51 -2.09
N ALA A 218 -4.14 -14.28 -1.30
CA ALA A 218 -5.55 -14.07 -0.97
C ALA A 218 -5.92 -12.61 -0.59
N GLN A 219 -5.09 -11.96 0.23
CA GLN A 219 -5.28 -10.57 0.67
C GLN A 219 -5.22 -9.53 -0.46
N THR A 220 -4.62 -9.88 -1.60
CA THR A 220 -4.41 -8.95 -2.71
C THR A 220 -5.69 -8.68 -3.50
N LEU A 221 -6.65 -9.62 -3.56
CA LEU A 221 -7.92 -9.39 -4.26
C LEU A 221 -8.75 -8.27 -3.63
N PRO A 222 -9.07 -8.29 -2.31
CA PRO A 222 -9.81 -7.20 -1.71
C PRO A 222 -9.01 -5.88 -1.69
N PHE A 223 -7.67 -5.95 -1.62
CA PHE A 223 -6.81 -4.79 -1.83
C PHE A 223 -6.98 -4.19 -3.23
N ALA A 224 -7.04 -5.02 -4.28
CA ALA A 224 -7.20 -4.59 -5.66
C ALA A 224 -8.50 -3.81 -5.87
N ILE A 225 -9.61 -4.32 -5.32
CA ILE A 225 -10.92 -3.66 -5.35
C ILE A 225 -10.80 -2.28 -4.68
N SER A 226 -10.18 -2.22 -3.51
CA SER A 226 -9.93 -0.96 -2.80
C SER A 226 -9.00 0.01 -3.54
N ALA A 227 -8.02 -0.49 -4.27
CA ALA A 227 -7.13 0.33 -5.10
C ALA A 227 -7.88 0.91 -6.31
N ILE A 228 -8.80 0.16 -6.90
CA ILE A 228 -9.68 0.65 -7.99
C ILE A 228 -10.61 1.75 -7.47
N ILE A 229 -11.08 1.64 -6.23
CA ILE A 229 -11.94 2.67 -5.61
C ILE A 229 -11.23 4.03 -5.50
N ILE A 230 -9.90 4.07 -5.40
CA ILE A 230 -9.12 5.33 -5.48
C ILE A 230 -9.34 6.03 -6.83
N GLY A 231 -9.62 5.30 -7.91
CA GLY A 231 -9.93 5.89 -9.20
C GLY A 231 -11.15 6.81 -9.13
N PHE A 232 -12.17 6.43 -8.37
CA PHE A 232 -13.36 7.26 -8.16
C PHE A 232 -13.07 8.50 -7.30
N LEU A 233 -12.12 8.42 -6.36
CA LEU A 233 -11.62 9.59 -5.62
C LEU A 233 -11.07 10.64 -6.59
N ILE A 234 -10.27 10.20 -7.58
CA ILE A 234 -9.67 11.09 -8.57
C ILE A 234 -10.74 11.70 -9.49
N LEU A 235 -11.84 10.98 -9.74
CA LEU A 235 -13.00 11.45 -10.50
C LEU A 235 -13.94 12.37 -9.70
N GLY A 236 -13.59 12.71 -8.45
CA GLY A 236 -14.31 13.68 -7.63
C GLY A 236 -15.34 13.08 -6.67
N ALA A 237 -15.44 11.75 -6.57
CA ALA A 237 -16.29 11.11 -5.56
C ALA A 237 -15.60 11.07 -4.19
N GLU A 238 -16.34 11.32 -3.12
CA GLU A 238 -15.86 11.23 -1.73
C GLU A 238 -15.76 9.77 -1.26
N MET A 239 -14.87 9.00 -1.91
CA MET A 239 -14.67 7.58 -1.62
C MET A 239 -13.68 7.35 -0.46
N PRO A 240 -13.90 6.32 0.37
CA PRO A 240 -12.97 5.98 1.44
C PRO A 240 -11.65 5.42 0.88
N VAL A 241 -10.55 5.78 1.53
CA VAL A 241 -9.23 5.17 1.28
C VAL A 241 -9.08 3.96 2.19
N GLN A 242 -9.27 2.76 1.64
CA GLN A 242 -9.43 1.52 2.42
C GLN A 242 -8.47 0.39 2.03
N HIS A 243 -7.58 0.58 1.06
CA HIS A 243 -6.73 -0.51 0.57
C HIS A 243 -5.78 -1.07 1.65
N HIS A 244 -5.18 -0.21 2.48
CA HIS A 244 -4.42 -0.63 3.66
C HIS A 244 -5.25 -1.43 4.67
N ILE A 245 -6.52 -1.05 4.89
CA ILE A 245 -7.45 -1.79 5.76
C ILE A 245 -7.71 -3.18 5.18
N THR A 246 -8.04 -3.26 3.90
CA THR A 246 -8.43 -4.52 3.26
C THR A 246 -7.26 -5.49 3.12
N ILE A 247 -6.06 -5.04 2.73
CA ILE A 247 -4.91 -5.94 2.62
C ILE A 247 -4.50 -6.49 3.98
N ILE A 248 -4.56 -5.67 5.03
CA ILE A 248 -4.19 -6.09 6.38
C ILE A 248 -5.26 -6.99 7.01
N GLY A 249 -6.54 -6.69 6.84
CA GLY A 249 -7.62 -7.57 7.30
C GLY A 249 -7.56 -8.95 6.63
N GLY A 250 -7.33 -8.97 5.31
CA GLY A 250 -7.12 -10.18 4.53
C GLY A 250 -5.89 -10.98 4.99
N LEU A 251 -4.75 -10.30 5.12
CA LEU A 251 -3.49 -10.91 5.56
C LEU A 251 -3.62 -11.51 6.96
N ALA A 252 -4.20 -10.77 7.91
CA ALA A 252 -4.38 -11.23 9.28
C ALA A 252 -5.22 -12.51 9.34
N ALA A 253 -6.36 -12.55 8.64
CA ALA A 253 -7.18 -13.75 8.63
C ALA A 253 -6.44 -14.97 8.05
N VAL A 254 -5.72 -14.79 6.94
CA VAL A 254 -4.93 -15.86 6.32
C VAL A 254 -3.81 -16.34 7.24
N LYS A 255 -3.12 -15.44 7.94
CA LYS A 255 -1.98 -15.80 8.80
C LYS A 255 -2.39 -16.40 10.14
N PHE A 256 -3.51 -15.97 10.72
CA PHE A 256 -4.03 -16.53 11.96
C PHE A 256 -4.86 -17.79 11.77
N MET A 257 -5.39 -18.09 10.56
CA MET A 257 -6.18 -19.29 10.33
C MET A 257 -5.42 -20.59 10.69
N PRO A 258 -4.18 -20.85 10.20
CA PRO A 258 -3.41 -22.02 10.61
C PRO A 258 -3.09 -22.05 12.11
N VAL A 259 -2.86 -20.87 12.72
CA VAL A 259 -2.55 -20.75 14.16
C VAL A 259 -3.74 -21.20 15.00
N LEU A 260 -4.96 -20.77 14.63
CA LEU A 260 -6.19 -21.13 15.33
C LEU A 260 -6.62 -22.58 15.07
N ALA A 261 -6.40 -23.08 13.85
CA ALA A 261 -6.77 -24.44 13.47
C ALA A 261 -5.81 -25.50 14.06
N GLY A 262 -4.57 -25.12 14.33
CA GLY A 262 -3.56 -25.97 14.95
C GLY A 262 -2.87 -26.92 13.97
N ALA A 263 -2.12 -27.88 14.53
CA ALA A 263 -1.32 -28.82 13.76
C ALA A 263 -2.17 -29.66 12.80
N GLY A 264 -1.70 -29.83 11.57
CA GLY A 264 -2.39 -30.59 10.52
C GLY A 264 -3.43 -29.80 9.72
N PHE A 265 -3.52 -28.48 9.93
CA PHE A 265 -4.34 -27.62 9.08
C PHE A 265 -3.86 -27.61 7.62
N GLU A 266 -4.79 -27.83 6.70
CA GLU A 266 -4.57 -27.76 5.26
C GLU A 266 -5.63 -26.87 4.59
N TRP A 267 -5.17 -25.91 3.77
CA TRP A 267 -6.05 -24.92 3.14
C TRP A 267 -7.08 -25.54 2.20
N ASN A 268 -6.64 -26.42 1.31
CA ASN A 268 -7.47 -26.95 0.23
C ASN A 268 -8.10 -28.33 0.56
N ALA A 269 -8.02 -28.77 1.81
CA ALA A 269 -8.68 -29.99 2.29
C ALA A 269 -10.18 -29.75 2.54
N THR A 270 -10.97 -30.83 2.66
CA THR A 270 -12.39 -30.71 3.04
C THR A 270 -12.52 -30.25 4.49
N TRP A 271 -13.04 -29.04 4.70
CA TRP A 271 -13.24 -28.47 6.02
C TRP A 271 -14.52 -28.97 6.68
N THR A 272 -14.43 -29.31 7.97
CA THR A 272 -15.58 -29.65 8.81
C THR A 272 -16.24 -28.39 9.38
N SER A 273 -17.44 -28.51 9.96
CA SER A 273 -18.08 -27.41 10.67
C SER A 273 -17.19 -26.80 11.76
N ALA A 274 -16.35 -27.61 12.42
CA ALA A 274 -15.40 -27.10 13.42
C ALA A 274 -14.34 -26.18 12.78
N THR A 275 -13.80 -26.53 11.62
CA THR A 275 -12.85 -25.69 10.88
C THR A 275 -13.50 -24.41 10.38
N TRP A 276 -14.77 -24.47 9.93
CA TRP A 276 -15.53 -23.27 9.56
C TRP A 276 -15.77 -22.34 10.75
N MET A 277 -16.00 -22.87 11.96
CA MET A 277 -16.09 -22.06 13.18
C MET A 277 -14.75 -21.38 13.52
N VAL A 278 -13.62 -22.06 13.28
CA VAL A 278 -12.28 -21.46 13.40
C VAL A 278 -12.09 -20.32 12.40
N ALA A 279 -12.57 -20.48 11.16
CA ALA A 279 -12.51 -19.44 10.14
C ALA A 279 -13.25 -18.15 10.56
N ILE A 280 -14.36 -18.26 11.31
CA ILE A 280 -15.04 -17.08 11.89
C ILE A 280 -14.08 -16.34 12.83
N GLY A 281 -13.35 -17.06 13.68
CA GLY A 281 -12.32 -16.47 14.55
C GLY A 281 -11.24 -15.74 13.75
N ALA A 282 -10.75 -16.34 12.67
CA ALA A 282 -9.77 -15.70 11.78
C ALA A 282 -10.32 -14.42 11.13
N VAL A 283 -11.60 -14.41 10.72
CA VAL A 283 -12.25 -13.22 10.16
C VAL A 283 -12.38 -12.11 11.19
N LEU A 284 -12.77 -12.42 12.43
CA LEU A 284 -12.85 -11.43 13.52
C LEU A 284 -11.49 -10.83 13.85
N ILE A 285 -10.42 -11.62 13.82
CA ILE A 285 -9.05 -11.11 13.92
C ILE A 285 -8.76 -10.15 12.75
N GLY A 286 -9.18 -10.49 11.54
CA GLY A 286 -9.13 -9.59 10.38
C GLY A 286 -9.83 -8.25 10.60
N CYS A 287 -11.00 -8.23 11.25
CA CYS A 287 -11.68 -6.99 11.62
C CYS A 287 -10.81 -6.12 12.56
N VAL A 288 -10.20 -6.74 13.58
CA VAL A 288 -9.36 -6.04 14.57
C VAL A 288 -8.12 -5.45 13.89
N PHE A 289 -7.42 -6.22 13.06
CA PHE A 289 -6.25 -5.71 12.33
C PHE A 289 -6.63 -4.68 11.26
N GLY A 290 -7.83 -4.77 10.68
CA GLY A 290 -8.40 -3.71 9.84
C GLY A 290 -8.58 -2.39 10.60
N MET A 291 -9.08 -2.42 11.84
CA MET A 291 -9.17 -1.23 12.71
C MET A 291 -7.79 -0.67 13.07
N ILE A 292 -6.82 -1.54 13.38
CA ILE A 292 -5.43 -1.13 13.67
C ILE A 292 -4.85 -0.42 12.45
N SER A 293 -5.01 -1.00 11.26
CA SER A 293 -4.53 -0.40 10.01
C SER A 293 -5.20 0.95 9.74
N ALA A 294 -6.52 1.06 9.93
CA ALA A 294 -7.26 2.32 9.77
C ALA A 294 -6.75 3.42 10.71
N PHE A 295 -6.54 3.09 11.99
CA PHE A 295 -5.95 4.00 12.97
C PHE A 295 -4.54 4.43 12.55
N LEU A 296 -3.69 3.49 12.14
CA LEU A 296 -2.33 3.79 11.69
C LEU A 296 -2.36 4.67 10.45
N GLY A 297 -3.25 4.43 9.49
CA GLY A 297 -3.41 5.28 8.30
C GLY A 297 -3.70 6.73 8.68
N GLU A 298 -4.67 6.97 9.56
CA GLU A 298 -5.00 8.33 9.98
C GLU A 298 -3.90 8.96 10.86
N PHE A 299 -3.27 8.19 11.75
CA PHE A 299 -2.14 8.66 12.56
C PHE A 299 -0.93 9.08 11.69
N GLN A 300 -0.58 8.28 10.70
CA GLN A 300 0.51 8.55 9.76
C GLN A 300 0.19 9.75 8.86
N SER A 301 -1.08 9.91 8.51
CA SER A 301 -1.62 11.07 7.81
C SER A 301 -1.41 12.35 8.62
N GLN A 302 -1.82 12.36 9.90
CA GLN A 302 -1.64 13.49 10.81
C GLN A 302 -0.16 13.84 11.04
N LEU A 303 0.69 12.82 11.13
CA LEU A 303 2.11 12.98 11.45
C LEU A 303 2.93 13.47 10.26
N PHE A 304 2.75 12.85 9.09
CA PHE A 304 3.58 13.09 7.92
C PHE A 304 2.81 13.83 6.81
N HIS A 305 1.62 13.39 6.43
CA HIS A 305 0.99 13.86 5.21
C HIS A 305 0.39 15.28 5.33
N GLN A 306 -0.53 15.49 6.28
CA GLN A 306 -1.43 16.65 6.32
C GLN A 306 -0.71 17.99 6.36
N ARG A 307 0.43 18.06 7.05
CA ARG A 307 1.20 19.29 7.32
C ARG A 307 2.47 19.45 6.50
N GLY A 308 2.82 18.43 5.72
CA GLY A 308 3.98 18.44 4.84
C GLY A 308 3.68 19.13 3.51
N THR A 309 4.75 19.49 2.80
CA THR A 309 4.66 20.10 1.45
C THR A 309 4.50 19.06 0.33
N THR A 310 4.97 17.83 0.55
CA THR A 310 4.93 16.72 -0.41
C THR A 310 4.00 15.59 0.07
N HIS A 311 3.59 14.67 -0.80
CA HIS A 311 2.85 13.47 -0.40
C HIS A 311 3.78 12.49 0.33
N VAL A 312 3.47 12.17 1.59
CA VAL A 312 3.98 10.96 2.25
C VAL A 312 2.80 10.07 2.51
N ASP A 313 2.75 8.95 1.80
CA ASP A 313 1.58 8.09 1.72
C ASP A 313 1.21 7.44 3.06
N PRO A 314 0.07 7.83 3.68
CA PRO A 314 -0.35 7.25 4.96
C PRO A 314 -0.68 5.75 4.88
N PRO A 315 -1.37 5.25 3.84
CA PRO A 315 -1.62 3.83 3.67
C PRO A 315 -0.36 2.97 3.60
N ALA A 316 0.66 3.35 2.82
CA ALA A 316 1.92 2.62 2.75
C ALA A 316 2.59 2.51 4.12
N ALA A 317 2.61 3.60 4.89
CA ALA A 317 3.12 3.61 6.26
C ALA A 317 2.33 2.66 7.18
N ALA A 318 1.00 2.62 7.04
CA ALA A 318 0.15 1.72 7.80
C ALA A 318 0.36 0.24 7.41
N ILE A 319 0.51 -0.06 6.12
CA ILE A 319 0.64 -1.44 5.61
C ILE A 319 1.92 -2.10 6.13
N TRP A 320 3.08 -1.45 6.03
CA TRP A 320 4.33 -2.11 6.42
C TRP A 320 4.38 -2.35 7.94
N VAL A 321 3.90 -1.39 8.76
CA VAL A 321 3.81 -1.54 10.22
C VAL A 321 2.82 -2.64 10.58
N SER A 322 1.63 -2.64 9.97
CA SER A 322 0.60 -3.63 10.28
C SER A 322 1.01 -5.03 9.85
N THR A 323 1.72 -5.16 8.72
CA THR A 323 2.26 -6.43 8.25
C THR A 323 3.26 -7.00 9.24
N LEU A 324 4.16 -6.15 9.76
CA LEU A 324 5.09 -6.53 10.82
C LEU A 324 4.38 -7.05 12.05
N LEU A 325 3.32 -6.36 12.49
CA LEU A 325 2.51 -6.81 13.62
C LEU A 325 1.83 -8.15 13.34
N VAL A 326 1.19 -8.32 12.18
CA VAL A 326 0.50 -9.57 11.82
C VAL A 326 1.46 -10.75 11.77
N LEU A 327 2.59 -10.62 11.06
CA LEU A 327 3.53 -11.72 10.88
C LEU A 327 4.20 -12.10 12.21
N THR A 328 4.65 -11.11 12.98
CA THR A 328 5.23 -11.34 14.31
C THR A 328 4.24 -12.02 15.27
N LEU A 329 2.99 -11.55 15.34
CA LEU A 329 1.99 -12.07 16.29
C LEU A 329 1.40 -13.42 15.86
N SER A 330 1.47 -13.76 14.57
CA SER A 330 1.05 -15.07 14.06
C SER A 330 2.19 -16.11 14.04
N GLY A 331 3.41 -15.71 14.41
CA GLY A 331 4.58 -16.59 14.41
C GLY A 331 5.08 -17.00 13.03
N ASN A 332 4.82 -16.17 12.01
CA ASN A 332 5.33 -16.32 10.64
C ASN A 332 6.61 -15.53 10.43
#